data_AF-A0A661VGR7-F1
#
_entry.id   AF-A0A661VGR7-F1
#
_cell.length_a   1.000
_cell.length_b   1.000
_cell.length_c   1.000
_cell.angle_alpha   90.00
_cell.angle_beta   90.00
_cell.angle_gamma   90.00
#
_symmetry.space_group_name_H-M   'P 1'
#
loop_
_entity.id
_entity.type
_entity.pdbx_description
1 polymer ?
#
loop_
_entity_poly.entity_id
_entity_poly.type
_entity_poly.pdbx_seq_one_letter_code
_entity_poly.pdbx_strand_id
1 'polypeptide(L)'
;MVRVSVAKFGEVPQSSVDRVLKILNDCYRIIGEPQAELVELFIFKESEARAFFATHDALSGKPRISVYLDHLLSLPEIVSLAGLRRQAAHSVLHGSLESYLIPFPESLLQATKRYRLPLEYAHKLLQAAAMASKEYRVTELLYEKGFVEDQAAYAKYILELGEEEILAWEIASRNKLEKILHLSSILRDISCAVPLLRNATFGEEIRESLAGKLSHLPPECQIKLESILSRAFPPPQPDLLRSIDLLIREISREFLATS
;
A
#
# COMPACT_ATOMS: atom_id res chain seq x y z
N MET A 1 -1.58 -20.24 -16.97
CA MET A 1 -0.78 -19.07 -17.35
C MET A 1 -1.74 -17.96 -17.71
N VAL A 2 -1.89 -17.01 -16.79
CA VAL A 2 -2.74 -15.84 -16.94
C VAL A 2 -2.43 -15.13 -18.25
N ARG A 3 -3.48 -14.71 -18.95
CA ARG A 3 -3.31 -13.91 -20.16
C ARG A 3 -3.06 -12.46 -19.76
N VAL A 4 -1.99 -11.86 -20.25
CA VAL A 4 -1.73 -10.42 -20.08
C VAL A 4 -1.98 -9.72 -21.40
N SER A 5 -2.97 -8.82 -21.44
CA SER A 5 -3.26 -7.98 -22.61
C SER A 5 -2.55 -6.65 -22.45
N VAL A 6 -1.72 -6.27 -23.42
CA VAL A 6 -0.92 -5.05 -23.35
C VAL A 6 -1.51 -3.93 -24.20
N ALA A 7 -1.65 -2.75 -23.61
CA ALA A 7 -1.91 -1.51 -24.33
C ALA A 7 -0.76 -0.50 -24.05
N LYS A 8 -0.36 0.22 -25.10
CA LYS A 8 0.72 1.22 -25.04
C LYS A 8 0.13 2.61 -25.26
N PHE A 9 0.56 3.57 -24.47
CA PHE A 9 0.10 4.96 -24.52
C PHE A 9 1.32 5.88 -24.68
N GLY A 10 1.45 6.47 -25.87
CA GLY A 10 2.65 7.18 -26.31
C GLY A 10 3.72 6.27 -26.93
N GLU A 11 4.89 6.85 -27.21
CA GLU A 11 6.03 6.13 -27.78
C GLU A 11 6.73 5.27 -26.72
N VAL A 12 6.24 4.04 -26.56
CA VAL A 12 6.77 3.05 -25.61
C VAL A 12 7.69 2.06 -26.34
N PRO A 13 8.99 1.98 -25.99
CA PRO A 13 9.91 1.00 -26.58
C PRO A 13 9.46 -0.43 -26.34
N GLN A 14 9.59 -1.29 -27.35
CA GLN A 14 9.20 -2.70 -27.22
C GLN A 14 10.04 -3.44 -26.16
N SER A 15 11.33 -3.08 -26.03
CA SER A 15 12.20 -3.60 -24.98
C SER A 15 11.67 -3.34 -23.56
N SER A 16 11.07 -2.17 -23.31
CA SER A 16 10.44 -1.85 -22.03
C SER A 16 9.20 -2.72 -21.78
N VAL A 17 8.39 -2.95 -22.82
CA VAL A 17 7.22 -3.83 -22.74
C VAL A 17 7.64 -5.26 -22.41
N ASP A 18 8.64 -5.78 -23.13
CA ASP A 18 9.14 -7.14 -22.95
C ASP A 18 9.72 -7.33 -21.55
N ARG A 19 10.45 -6.33 -21.03
CA ARG A 19 10.99 -6.33 -19.66
C ARG A 19 9.87 -6.39 -18.62
N VAL A 20 8.86 -5.52 -18.71
CA VAL A 20 7.73 -5.50 -17.77
C VAL A 20 6.96 -6.82 -17.82
N LEU A 21 6.64 -7.31 -19.02
CA LEU A 21 5.96 -8.59 -19.21
C LEU A 21 6.75 -9.76 -18.61
N LYS A 22 8.07 -9.80 -18.83
CA LYS A 22 8.93 -10.84 -18.25
C LYS A 22 8.85 -10.83 -16.73
N ILE A 23 9.01 -9.66 -16.09
CA ILE A 23 8.94 -9.51 -14.63
C ILE A 23 7.59 -9.98 -14.09
N LEU A 24 6.47 -9.55 -14.70
CA LEU A 24 5.13 -9.94 -14.25
C LEU A 24 4.90 -11.45 -14.40
N ASN A 25 5.25 -12.03 -15.56
CA ASN A 25 5.09 -13.47 -15.80
C ASN A 25 5.96 -14.32 -14.87
N ASP A 26 7.22 -13.91 -14.65
CA ASP A 26 8.11 -14.59 -13.72
C ASP A 26 7.57 -14.52 -12.28
N CYS A 27 6.98 -13.37 -11.90
CA CYS A 27 6.31 -13.21 -10.61
C CYS A 27 5.10 -14.14 -10.47
N TYR A 28 4.17 -14.15 -11.44
CA TYR A 28 2.97 -15.01 -11.39
C TYR A 28 3.29 -16.50 -11.30
N ARG A 29 4.37 -16.97 -11.91
CA ARG A 29 4.82 -18.37 -11.77
C ARG A 29 5.16 -18.75 -10.33
N ILE A 30 5.56 -17.77 -9.51
CA ILE A 30 6.00 -17.98 -8.12
C ILE A 30 4.86 -17.70 -7.14
N ILE A 31 4.17 -16.56 -7.29
CA ILE A 31 3.15 -16.12 -6.33
C ILE A 31 1.75 -16.73 -6.60
N GLY A 32 1.55 -17.32 -7.77
CA GLY A 32 0.25 -17.75 -8.26
C GLY A 32 -0.36 -16.77 -9.28
N GLU A 33 -1.45 -17.20 -9.89
CA GLU A 33 -2.18 -16.41 -10.90
C GLU A 33 -3.39 -15.72 -10.25
N PRO A 34 -3.78 -14.54 -10.74
CA PRO A 34 -5.03 -13.91 -10.31
C PRO A 34 -6.23 -14.76 -10.69
N GLN A 35 -7.33 -14.60 -9.96
CA GLN A 35 -8.57 -15.34 -10.23
C GLN A 35 -9.14 -15.03 -11.63
N ALA A 36 -8.93 -13.81 -12.12
CA ALA A 36 -9.32 -13.43 -13.46
C ALA A 36 -8.40 -14.06 -14.51
N GLU A 37 -8.97 -14.57 -15.60
CA GLU A 37 -8.21 -15.16 -16.71
C GLU A 37 -7.35 -14.15 -17.49
N LEU A 38 -7.67 -12.85 -17.33
CA LEU A 38 -7.06 -11.74 -18.06
C LEU A 38 -6.62 -10.62 -17.11
N VAL A 39 -5.37 -10.21 -17.24
CA VAL A 39 -4.84 -8.97 -16.65
C VAL A 39 -4.60 -7.96 -17.77
N GLU A 40 -5.09 -6.73 -17.58
CA GLU A 40 -4.78 -5.61 -18.48
C GLU A 40 -3.48 -4.96 -18.03
N LEU A 41 -2.50 -4.86 -18.92
CA LEU A 41 -1.25 -4.12 -18.69
C LEU A 41 -1.25 -2.87 -19.57
N PHE A 42 -1.36 -1.72 -18.94
CA PHE A 42 -1.26 -0.42 -19.60
C PHE A 42 0.12 0.17 -19.35
N ILE A 43 0.85 0.47 -20.42
CA ILE A 43 2.18 1.07 -20.33
C ILE A 43 2.12 2.46 -20.94
N PHE A 44 2.38 3.47 -20.12
CA PHE A 44 2.41 4.87 -20.50
C PHE A 44 3.86 5.32 -20.64
N LYS A 45 4.16 6.12 -21.67
CA LYS A 45 5.46 6.78 -21.82
C LYS A 45 5.71 7.75 -20.67
N GLU A 46 4.70 8.56 -20.33
CA GLU A 46 4.76 9.62 -19.33
C GLU A 46 3.65 9.46 -18.28
N SER A 47 3.93 9.91 -17.05
CA SER A 47 3.04 9.77 -15.89
C SER A 47 1.88 10.77 -15.87
N GLU A 48 1.93 11.82 -16.72
CA GLU A 48 0.97 12.95 -16.69
C GLU A 48 0.80 13.54 -15.27
N ALA A 49 1.92 13.75 -14.56
CA ALA A 49 1.97 14.25 -13.18
C ALA A 49 1.39 13.32 -12.11
N ARG A 50 1.25 12.01 -12.39
CA ARG A 50 0.91 11.01 -11.37
C ARG A 50 2.10 10.77 -10.46
N ALA A 51 1.89 10.82 -9.15
CA ALA A 51 2.95 10.55 -8.16
C ALA A 51 3.46 9.09 -8.19
N PHE A 52 2.66 8.14 -8.67
CA PHE A 52 3.00 6.73 -8.67
C PHE A 52 3.70 6.30 -9.95
N PHE A 53 4.68 5.39 -9.85
CA PHE A 53 5.36 4.78 -11.00
C PHE A 53 4.62 3.56 -11.56
N ALA A 54 3.76 2.94 -10.76
CA ALA A 54 2.84 1.89 -11.18
C ALA A 54 1.62 1.83 -10.25
N THR A 55 0.47 1.43 -10.78
CA THR A 55 -0.78 1.30 -10.02
C THR A 55 -1.54 0.06 -10.44
N HIS A 56 -2.42 -0.42 -9.55
CA HIS A 56 -3.34 -1.50 -9.81
C HIS A 56 -4.77 -1.06 -9.49
N ASP A 57 -5.71 -1.41 -10.36
CA ASP A 57 -7.15 -1.34 -10.09
C ASP A 57 -7.88 -2.59 -10.60
N ALA A 58 -9.10 -2.85 -10.13
CA ALA A 58 -9.96 -3.89 -10.69
C ALA A 58 -11.40 -3.40 -10.91
N LEU A 59 -11.57 -2.09 -11.14
CA LEU A 59 -12.88 -1.45 -11.16
C LEU A 59 -13.73 -1.91 -12.36
N SER A 60 -13.08 -2.39 -13.43
CA SER A 60 -13.74 -2.95 -14.60
C SER A 60 -14.12 -4.43 -14.48
N GLY A 61 -13.94 -5.02 -13.29
CA GLY A 61 -14.17 -6.46 -13.03
C GLY A 61 -13.01 -7.37 -13.42
N LYS A 62 -11.90 -6.79 -13.91
CA LYS A 62 -10.64 -7.48 -14.20
C LYS A 62 -9.46 -6.66 -13.67
N PRO A 63 -8.37 -7.30 -13.22
CA PRO A 63 -7.19 -6.59 -12.76
C PRO A 63 -6.54 -5.80 -13.91
N ARG A 64 -6.25 -4.54 -13.64
CA ARG A 64 -5.51 -3.64 -14.51
C ARG A 64 -4.27 -3.16 -13.77
N ILE A 65 -3.11 -3.36 -14.39
CA ILE A 65 -1.84 -2.81 -13.96
C ILE A 65 -1.48 -1.68 -14.92
N SER A 66 -1.27 -0.48 -14.39
CA SER A 66 -0.76 0.66 -15.14
C SER A 66 0.69 0.93 -14.74
N VAL A 67 1.56 1.15 -15.71
CA VAL A 67 2.99 1.42 -15.53
C VAL A 67 3.35 2.72 -16.24
N TYR A 68 4.04 3.63 -15.55
CA TYR A 68 4.48 4.92 -16.07
C TYR A 68 6.00 4.89 -16.24
N LEU A 69 6.46 4.83 -17.49
CA LEU A 69 7.86 4.48 -17.79
C LEU A 69 8.86 5.56 -17.38
N ASP A 70 8.54 6.83 -17.61
CA ASP A 70 9.34 7.97 -17.14
C ASP A 70 9.70 7.86 -15.65
N HIS A 71 8.70 7.55 -14.80
CA HIS A 71 8.90 7.38 -13.37
C HIS A 71 9.55 6.02 -13.05
N LEU A 72 9.10 4.93 -13.66
CA LEU A 72 9.67 3.60 -13.37
C LEU A 72 11.16 3.52 -13.70
N LEU A 73 11.61 4.21 -14.76
CA LEU A 73 12.99 4.22 -15.22
C LEU A 73 13.88 5.22 -14.47
N SER A 74 13.31 6.18 -13.74
CA SER A 74 14.08 7.08 -12.87
C SER A 74 14.42 6.45 -11.51
N LEU A 75 13.76 5.35 -11.14
CA LEU A 75 13.99 4.63 -9.91
C LEU A 75 15.24 3.73 -9.96
N PRO A 76 15.85 3.43 -8.80
CA PRO A 76 16.81 2.33 -8.71
C PRO A 76 16.20 1.02 -9.21
N GLU A 77 16.95 0.24 -9.97
CA GLU A 77 16.43 -0.95 -10.66
C GLU A 77 15.73 -1.95 -9.73
N ILE A 78 16.28 -2.16 -8.53
CA ILE A 78 15.70 -3.05 -7.53
C ILE A 78 14.34 -2.55 -7.01
N VAL A 79 14.14 -1.24 -6.92
CA VAL A 79 12.88 -0.62 -6.51
C VAL A 79 11.85 -0.74 -7.65
N SER A 80 12.26 -0.52 -8.90
CA SER A 80 11.41 -0.73 -10.08
C SER A 80 10.92 -2.18 -10.17
N LEU A 81 11.83 -3.14 -9.96
CA LEU A 81 11.52 -4.57 -9.93
C LEU A 81 10.50 -4.90 -8.83
N ALA A 82 10.78 -4.43 -7.61
CA ALA A 82 9.91 -4.64 -6.46
C ALA A 82 8.52 -4.07 -6.72
N GLY A 83 8.44 -2.84 -7.23
CA GLY A 83 7.20 -2.16 -7.54
C GLY A 83 6.32 -2.89 -8.55
N LEU A 84 6.93 -3.47 -9.61
CA LEU A 84 6.20 -4.30 -10.58
C LEU A 84 5.69 -5.61 -9.96
N ARG A 85 6.50 -6.27 -9.12
CA ARG A 85 6.09 -7.48 -8.39
C ARG A 85 4.95 -7.20 -7.42
N ARG A 86 4.93 -6.02 -6.78
CA ARG A 86 3.79 -5.57 -5.97
C ARG A 86 2.52 -5.45 -6.78
N GLN A 87 2.57 -4.90 -7.99
CA GLN A 87 1.37 -4.84 -8.84
C GLN A 87 0.86 -6.22 -9.26
N ALA A 88 1.76 -7.18 -9.50
CA ALA A 88 1.38 -8.57 -9.70
C ALA A 88 0.73 -9.18 -8.44
N ALA A 89 1.28 -8.92 -7.25
CA ALA A 89 0.68 -9.39 -6.00
C ALA A 89 -0.69 -8.74 -5.72
N HIS A 90 -0.86 -7.45 -6.04
CA HIS A 90 -2.17 -6.79 -5.97
C HIS A 90 -3.18 -7.44 -6.92
N SER A 91 -2.79 -7.81 -8.14
CA SER A 91 -3.72 -8.48 -9.06
C SER A 91 -4.14 -9.87 -8.54
N VAL A 92 -3.22 -10.60 -7.91
CA VAL A 92 -3.51 -11.91 -7.30
C VAL A 92 -4.43 -11.80 -6.09
N LEU A 93 -4.13 -10.89 -5.16
CA LEU A 93 -4.86 -10.78 -3.90
C LEU A 93 -6.12 -9.92 -3.99
N HIS A 94 -6.11 -8.92 -4.88
CA HIS A 94 -7.07 -7.81 -4.90
C HIS A 94 -7.58 -7.49 -6.31
N GLY A 95 -7.35 -8.37 -7.28
CA GLY A 95 -7.72 -8.18 -8.69
C GLY A 95 -9.19 -8.43 -9.02
N SER A 96 -10.05 -8.52 -8.00
CA SER A 96 -11.49 -8.74 -8.15
C SER A 96 -12.28 -7.53 -7.67
N LEU A 97 -13.52 -7.38 -8.16
CA LEU A 97 -14.38 -6.25 -7.79
C LEU A 97 -14.74 -6.26 -6.29
N GLU A 98 -14.84 -7.44 -5.68
CA GLU A 98 -15.11 -7.63 -4.25
C GLU A 98 -14.08 -6.94 -3.37
N SER A 99 -12.83 -6.82 -3.84
CA SER A 99 -11.77 -6.10 -3.12
C SER A 99 -11.94 -4.57 -3.12
N TYR A 100 -12.90 -4.05 -3.89
CA TYR A 100 -13.26 -2.62 -3.97
C TYR A 100 -14.66 -2.35 -3.38
N LEU A 101 -15.51 -3.37 -3.29
CA LEU A 101 -16.82 -3.31 -2.66
C LEU A 101 -16.72 -3.56 -1.14
N ILE A 102 -16.00 -2.68 -0.46
CA ILE A 102 -15.75 -2.81 0.98
C ILE A 102 -16.98 -2.28 1.74
N PRO A 103 -17.73 -3.13 2.47
CA PRO A 103 -18.84 -2.69 3.29
C PRO A 103 -18.33 -1.77 4.40
N PHE A 104 -19.17 -0.85 4.86
CA PHE A 104 -18.84 0.04 5.95
C PHE A 104 -18.70 -0.78 7.26
N PRO A 105 -17.50 -0.90 7.84
CA PRO A 105 -17.26 -1.85 8.94
C PRO A 105 -18.01 -1.45 10.21
N GLU A 106 -18.41 -2.43 11.02
CA GLU A 106 -19.15 -2.19 12.26
C GLU A 106 -18.33 -1.33 13.24
N SER A 107 -17.01 -1.55 13.33
CA SER A 107 -16.13 -0.70 14.13
C SER A 107 -16.17 0.77 13.67
N LEU A 108 -16.25 1.01 12.35
CA LEU A 108 -16.37 2.36 11.80
C LEU A 108 -17.75 2.96 12.08
N LEU A 109 -18.84 2.18 11.92
CA LEU A 109 -20.20 2.66 12.24
C LEU A 109 -20.28 3.11 13.70
N GLN A 110 -19.70 2.33 14.61
CA GLN A 110 -19.65 2.64 16.03
C GLN A 110 -18.82 3.91 16.29
N ALA A 111 -17.64 4.03 15.67
CA ALA A 111 -16.80 5.21 15.78
C ALA A 111 -17.50 6.47 15.24
N THR A 112 -18.12 6.38 14.06
CA THR A 112 -18.88 7.48 13.45
C THR A 112 -19.99 7.97 14.36
N LYS A 113 -20.77 7.07 14.96
CA LYS A 113 -21.83 7.44 15.91
C LYS A 113 -21.26 8.03 17.21
N ARG A 114 -20.25 7.37 17.79
CA ARG A 114 -19.67 7.76 19.08
C ARG A 114 -18.98 9.11 19.04
N TYR A 115 -18.20 9.37 17.99
CA TYR A 115 -17.40 10.58 17.83
C TYR A 115 -18.05 11.62 16.91
N ARG A 116 -19.29 11.37 16.45
CA ARG A 116 -20.06 12.24 15.54
C ARG A 116 -19.26 12.62 14.29
N LEU A 117 -18.59 11.63 13.69
CA LEU A 117 -17.75 11.87 12.52
C LEU A 117 -18.63 12.22 11.31
N PRO A 118 -18.25 13.21 10.50
CA PRO A 118 -18.86 13.41 9.19
C PRO A 118 -18.77 12.14 8.34
N LEU A 119 -19.79 11.86 7.54
CA LEU A 119 -19.81 10.64 6.71
C LEU A 119 -18.64 10.62 5.72
N GLU A 120 -18.32 11.76 5.11
CA GLU A 120 -17.18 11.90 4.20
C GLU A 120 -15.85 11.59 4.89
N TYR A 121 -15.70 12.03 6.14
CA TYR A 121 -14.51 11.75 6.96
C TYR A 121 -14.36 10.25 7.22
N ALA A 122 -15.45 9.58 7.58
CA ALA A 122 -15.44 8.15 7.83
C ALA A 122 -15.07 7.36 6.56
N HIS A 123 -15.53 7.79 5.38
CA HIS A 123 -15.11 7.18 4.11
C HIS A 123 -13.61 7.34 3.85
N LYS A 124 -13.03 8.52 4.15
CA LYS A 124 -11.57 8.71 4.02
C LYS A 124 -10.80 7.79 4.96
N LEU A 125 -11.26 7.60 6.20
CA LEU A 125 -10.66 6.62 7.13
C LEU A 125 -10.78 5.18 6.61
N LEU A 126 -11.94 4.80 6.07
CA LEU A 126 -12.13 3.48 5.46
C LEU A 126 -11.16 3.25 4.31
N GLN A 127 -10.98 4.24 3.43
CA GLN A 127 -10.04 4.18 2.32
C GLN A 127 -8.59 4.01 2.81
N ALA A 128 -8.18 4.79 3.82
CA ALA A 128 -6.84 4.68 4.40
C ALA A 128 -6.60 3.29 5.03
N ALA A 129 -7.56 2.79 5.82
CA ALA A 129 -7.45 1.48 6.45
C ALA A 129 -7.47 0.32 5.43
N ALA A 130 -8.31 0.43 4.39
CA ALA A 130 -8.36 -0.51 3.28
C ALA A 130 -7.01 -0.58 2.55
N MET A 131 -6.43 0.57 2.23
CA MET A 131 -5.14 0.61 1.54
C MET A 131 -4.03 0.01 2.40
N ALA A 132 -3.90 0.43 3.67
CA ALA A 132 -2.90 -0.12 4.58
C ALA A 132 -3.03 -1.65 4.76
N SER A 133 -4.27 -2.16 4.85
CA SER A 133 -4.52 -3.60 4.93
C SER A 133 -4.08 -4.35 3.67
N LYS A 134 -4.24 -3.75 2.48
CA LYS A 134 -3.79 -4.30 1.19
C LYS A 134 -2.26 -4.27 1.09
N GLU A 135 -1.64 -3.15 1.43
CA GLU A 135 -0.18 -2.97 1.35
C GLU A 135 0.58 -3.97 2.22
N TYR A 136 0.11 -4.21 3.45
CA TYR A 136 0.64 -5.26 4.32
C TYR A 136 0.56 -6.63 3.63
N ARG A 137 -0.63 -7.00 3.14
CA ARG A 137 -0.89 -8.34 2.57
C ARG A 137 -0.06 -8.61 1.33
N VAL A 138 0.17 -7.58 0.51
CA VAL A 138 1.07 -7.67 -0.64
C VAL A 138 2.50 -7.96 -0.20
N THR A 139 3.03 -7.23 0.77
CA THR A 139 4.39 -7.52 1.27
C THR A 139 4.44 -8.90 1.91
N GLU A 140 3.43 -9.31 2.69
CA GLU A 140 3.39 -10.62 3.34
C GLU A 140 3.45 -11.76 2.30
N LEU A 141 2.64 -11.69 1.23
CA LEU A 141 2.68 -12.67 0.14
C LEU A 141 4.06 -12.70 -0.53
N LEU A 142 4.62 -11.54 -0.86
CA LEU A 142 5.92 -11.47 -1.55
C LEU A 142 7.06 -11.98 -0.65
N TYR A 143 7.00 -11.68 0.64
CA TYR A 143 7.91 -12.18 1.66
C TYR A 143 7.88 -13.71 1.75
N GLU A 144 6.68 -14.30 1.88
CA GLU A 144 6.49 -15.76 1.94
C GLU A 144 7.00 -16.47 0.68
N LYS A 145 7.00 -15.76 -0.46
CA LYS A 145 7.45 -16.25 -1.76
C LYS A 145 8.92 -15.97 -2.05
N GLY A 146 9.66 -15.43 -1.08
CA GLY A 146 11.11 -15.24 -1.16
C GLY A 146 11.56 -13.94 -1.85
N PHE A 147 10.65 -13.05 -2.21
CA PHE A 147 10.97 -11.72 -2.73
C PHE A 147 11.27 -10.76 -1.57
N VAL A 148 12.28 -11.07 -0.76
CA VAL A 148 12.55 -10.28 0.46
C VAL A 148 13.41 -9.06 0.17
N GLU A 149 14.50 -9.25 -0.58
CA GLU A 149 15.52 -8.22 -0.81
C GLU A 149 14.97 -7.01 -1.57
N ASP A 150 14.21 -7.25 -2.64
CA ASP A 150 13.62 -6.19 -3.44
C ASP A 150 12.48 -5.48 -2.70
N GLN A 151 11.69 -6.20 -1.91
CA GLN A 151 10.66 -5.60 -1.07
C GLN A 151 11.26 -4.79 0.09
N ALA A 152 12.40 -5.20 0.64
CA ALA A 152 13.15 -4.38 1.60
C ALA A 152 13.66 -3.09 0.95
N ALA A 153 14.22 -3.15 -0.26
CA ALA A 153 14.60 -1.95 -1.01
C ALA A 153 13.41 -1.03 -1.29
N TYR A 154 12.26 -1.59 -1.69
CA TYR A 154 11.02 -0.83 -1.88
C TYR A 154 10.53 -0.16 -0.60
N ALA A 155 10.49 -0.89 0.52
CA ALA A 155 10.06 -0.34 1.80
C ALA A 155 10.97 0.83 2.21
N LYS A 156 12.30 0.68 2.12
CA LYS A 156 13.25 1.77 2.40
C LYS A 156 12.99 3.00 1.52
N TYR A 157 12.72 2.79 0.23
CA TYR A 157 12.41 3.89 -0.69
C TYR A 157 11.11 4.63 -0.33
N ILE A 158 10.02 3.90 0.00
CA ILE A 158 8.73 4.51 0.39
C ILE A 158 8.79 5.19 1.76
N LEU A 159 9.65 4.70 2.64
CA LEU A 159 9.86 5.22 3.99
C LEU A 159 10.82 6.43 4.03
N GLU A 160 11.37 6.84 2.89
CA GLU A 160 12.12 8.10 2.82
C GLU A 160 11.18 9.27 3.17
N LEU A 161 11.63 10.11 4.10
CA LEU A 161 10.87 11.28 4.55
C LEU A 161 11.11 12.44 3.60
N GLY A 162 10.05 12.88 2.90
CA GLY A 162 10.09 14.04 2.01
C GLY A 162 9.66 15.35 2.66
N GLU A 163 10.12 16.47 2.10
CA GLU A 163 9.73 17.82 2.56
C GLU A 163 8.21 18.06 2.48
N GLU A 164 7.55 17.54 1.43
CA GLU A 164 6.10 17.64 1.25
C GLU A 164 5.33 16.98 2.40
N GLU A 165 5.85 15.90 2.97
CA GLU A 165 5.22 15.18 4.07
C GLU A 165 5.34 15.98 5.38
N ILE A 166 6.51 16.59 5.63
CA ILE A 166 6.72 17.49 6.78
C ILE A 166 5.73 18.66 6.70
N LEU A 167 5.61 19.30 5.55
CA LEU A 167 4.65 20.39 5.33
C LEU A 167 3.20 19.92 5.50
N ALA A 168 2.86 18.73 5.00
CA ALA A 168 1.54 18.15 5.16
C ALA A 168 1.20 17.93 6.65
N TRP A 169 2.16 17.50 7.46
CA TRP A 169 2.00 17.38 8.92
C TRP A 169 1.77 18.74 9.60
N GLU A 170 2.55 19.77 9.24
CA GLU A 170 2.41 21.13 9.79
C GLU A 170 1.02 21.73 9.56
N ILE A 171 0.41 21.40 8.42
CA ILE A 171 -0.95 21.82 8.08
C ILE A 171 -1.98 20.96 8.83
N ALA A 172 -1.85 19.64 8.74
CA ALA A 172 -2.82 18.69 9.31
C ALA A 172 -2.89 18.77 10.84
N SER A 173 -1.76 19.01 11.51
CA SER A 173 -1.67 19.08 12.98
C SER A 173 -2.52 20.18 13.62
N ARG A 174 -2.96 21.19 12.85
CA ARG A 174 -3.79 22.30 13.31
C ARG A 174 -5.27 21.94 13.47
N ASN A 175 -5.70 20.84 12.86
CA ASN A 175 -7.07 20.36 12.94
C ASN A 175 -7.08 18.89 13.40
N LYS A 176 -7.84 18.59 14.45
CA LYS A 176 -7.90 17.24 15.03
C LYS A 176 -8.26 16.15 14.02
N LEU A 177 -9.24 16.37 13.16
CA LEU A 177 -9.68 15.39 12.18
C LEU A 177 -8.64 15.21 11.08
N GLU A 178 -8.07 16.30 10.58
CA GLU A 178 -6.99 16.26 9.58
C GLU A 178 -5.72 15.60 10.12
N LYS A 179 -5.32 15.87 11.37
CA LYS A 179 -4.23 15.17 12.06
C LYS A 179 -4.43 13.65 12.00
N ILE A 180 -5.64 13.18 12.33
CA ILE A 180 -5.93 11.74 12.34
C ILE A 180 -5.95 11.16 10.93
N LEU A 181 -6.45 11.89 9.93
CA LEU A 181 -6.39 11.44 8.53
C LEU A 181 -4.95 11.35 8.04
N HIS A 182 -4.12 12.34 8.37
CA HIS A 182 -2.70 12.34 8.01
C HIS A 182 -1.97 11.15 8.67
N LEU A 183 -2.18 10.90 9.96
CA LEU A 183 -1.62 9.71 10.62
C LEU A 183 -2.15 8.41 10.00
N SER A 184 -3.42 8.39 9.58
CA SER A 184 -4.01 7.25 8.88
C SER A 184 -3.46 7.06 7.46
N SER A 185 -3.06 8.13 6.76
CA SER A 185 -2.35 8.01 5.49
C SER A 185 -0.92 7.54 5.68
N ILE A 186 -0.23 7.92 6.77
CA ILE A 186 1.09 7.36 7.09
C ILE A 186 0.99 5.84 7.31
N LEU A 187 -0.08 5.35 7.98
CA LEU A 187 -0.32 3.91 8.16
C LEU A 187 -0.29 3.13 6.84
N ARG A 188 -0.76 3.72 5.72
CA ARG A 188 -0.64 3.11 4.39
C ARG A 188 0.81 2.81 4.06
N ASP A 189 1.68 3.82 4.17
CA ASP A 189 3.06 3.74 3.73
C ASP A 189 3.86 2.80 4.64
N ILE A 190 3.69 2.92 5.96
CA ILE A 190 4.44 2.10 6.92
C ILE A 190 3.93 0.66 7.01
N SER A 191 2.68 0.38 6.65
CA SER A 191 2.11 -0.99 6.69
C SER A 191 2.83 -1.96 5.75
N CYS A 192 3.37 -1.48 4.62
CA CYS A 192 4.12 -2.32 3.69
C CYS A 192 5.44 -2.84 4.29
N ALA A 193 5.97 -2.18 5.32
CA ALA A 193 7.24 -2.54 5.94
C ALA A 193 7.08 -3.57 7.07
N VAL A 194 5.88 -3.70 7.64
CA VAL A 194 5.63 -4.52 8.83
C VAL A 194 6.02 -6.00 8.64
N PRO A 195 5.68 -6.68 7.53
CA PRO A 195 6.13 -8.06 7.28
C PRO A 195 7.66 -8.24 7.30
N LEU A 196 8.41 -7.19 6.95
CA LEU A 196 9.87 -7.25 6.82
C LEU A 196 10.59 -7.08 8.17
N LEU A 197 9.91 -6.56 9.20
CA LEU A 197 10.49 -6.35 10.53
C LEU A 197 10.96 -7.63 11.22
N ARG A 198 10.36 -8.77 10.87
CA ARG A 198 10.75 -10.09 11.40
C ARG A 198 11.89 -10.74 10.63
N ASN A 199 12.39 -10.11 9.55
CA ASN A 199 13.48 -10.67 8.76
C ASN A 199 14.82 -10.54 9.48
N ALA A 200 15.60 -11.61 9.52
CA ALA A 200 16.90 -11.62 10.19
C ALA A 200 17.97 -10.74 9.52
N THR A 201 17.87 -10.52 8.21
CA THR A 201 18.86 -9.75 7.44
C THR A 201 18.48 -8.27 7.36
N PHE A 202 17.22 -7.99 7.00
CA PHE A 202 16.76 -6.63 6.72
C PHE A 202 15.96 -5.99 7.86
N GLY A 203 15.57 -6.74 8.89
CA GLY A 203 14.63 -6.26 9.92
C GLY A 203 15.09 -5.02 10.66
N GLU A 204 16.38 -4.92 10.98
CA GLU A 204 16.96 -3.73 11.63
C GLU A 204 16.95 -2.51 10.70
N GLU A 205 17.41 -2.64 9.45
CA GLU A 205 17.40 -1.54 8.47
C GLU A 205 15.98 -1.02 8.20
N ILE A 206 15.00 -1.91 8.20
CA ILE A 206 13.59 -1.54 8.05
C ILE A 206 13.08 -0.79 9.28
N ARG A 207 13.50 -1.19 10.49
CA ARG A 207 13.15 -0.48 11.72
C ARG A 207 13.75 0.92 11.75
N GLU A 208 15.00 1.07 11.33
CA GLU A 208 15.66 2.37 11.19
C GLU A 208 14.93 3.26 10.17
N SER A 209 14.54 2.70 9.03
CA SER A 209 13.79 3.43 7.99
C SER A 209 12.41 3.86 8.48
N LEU A 210 11.71 3.01 9.25
CA LEU A 210 10.44 3.37 9.90
C LEU A 210 10.64 4.51 10.91
N ALA A 211 11.66 4.42 11.76
CA ALA A 211 11.97 5.49 12.71
C ALA A 211 12.28 6.81 12.00
N GLY A 212 13.03 6.76 10.90
CA GLY A 212 13.30 7.91 10.04
C GLY A 212 12.02 8.53 9.47
N LYS A 213 11.12 7.72 8.90
CA LYS A 213 9.81 8.16 8.38
C LYS A 213 9.01 8.91 9.43
N LEU A 214 8.97 8.41 10.66
CA LEU A 214 8.15 8.94 11.75
C LEU A 214 8.81 10.08 12.54
N SER A 215 10.08 10.39 12.27
CA SER A 215 10.89 11.33 13.07
C SER A 215 10.36 12.75 13.14
N HIS A 216 9.59 13.18 12.12
CA HIS A 216 8.97 14.51 12.07
C HIS A 216 7.73 14.63 12.97
N LEU A 217 7.18 13.51 13.44
CA LEU A 217 5.99 13.48 14.29
C LEU A 217 6.37 13.64 15.76
N PRO A 218 5.48 14.21 16.61
CA PRO A 218 5.66 14.20 18.06
C PRO A 218 5.76 12.77 18.62
N PRO A 219 6.55 12.52 19.69
CA PRO A 219 6.72 11.18 20.27
C PRO A 219 5.40 10.47 20.63
N GLU A 220 4.39 11.22 21.08
CA GLU A 220 3.05 10.69 21.35
C GLU A 220 2.39 10.05 20.12
N CYS A 221 2.61 10.60 18.93
CA CYS A 221 2.04 10.10 17.68
C CYS A 221 2.82 8.86 17.19
N GLN A 222 4.14 8.88 17.35
CA GLN A 222 5.00 7.73 17.03
C GLN A 222 4.59 6.50 17.86
N ILE A 223 4.47 6.65 19.18
CA ILE A 223 4.04 5.58 20.10
C ILE A 223 2.66 5.02 19.70
N LYS A 224 1.71 5.90 19.37
CA LYS A 224 0.37 5.48 18.93
C LYS A 224 0.41 4.70 17.61
N LEU A 225 1.20 5.16 16.63
CA LEU A 225 1.38 4.44 15.36
C LEU A 225 2.00 3.06 15.58
N GLU A 226 3.07 2.95 16.38
CA GLU A 226 3.68 1.67 16.75
C GLU A 226 2.69 0.73 17.45
N SER A 227 1.84 1.29 18.33
CA SER A 227 0.76 0.56 19.00
C SER A 227 -0.26 0.00 18.00
N ILE A 228 -0.65 0.78 16.99
CA ILE A 228 -1.53 0.32 15.91
C ILE A 228 -0.83 -0.78 15.11
N LEU A 229 0.42 -0.57 14.69
CA LEU A 229 1.16 -1.53 13.86
C LEU A 229 1.28 -2.91 14.53
N SER A 230 1.57 -2.93 15.82
CA SER A 230 1.75 -4.18 16.58
C SER A 230 0.44 -4.96 16.81
N ARG A 231 -0.73 -4.30 16.75
CA ARG A 231 -2.03 -4.92 17.07
C ARG A 231 -2.94 -5.11 15.87
N ALA A 232 -2.84 -4.27 14.86
CA ALA A 232 -3.69 -4.31 13.68
C ALA A 232 -3.22 -5.31 12.61
N PHE A 233 -1.97 -5.78 12.69
CA PHE A 233 -1.38 -6.68 11.69
C PHE A 233 -0.86 -8.01 12.26
N PRO A 234 -1.72 -8.85 12.87
CA PRO A 234 -1.31 -10.11 13.46
C PRO A 234 -0.99 -11.17 12.38
N PRO A 235 0.05 -12.01 12.57
CA PRO A 235 0.23 -13.25 11.81
C PRO A 235 -0.48 -14.44 12.48
N PRO A 236 -1.19 -15.32 11.73
CA PRO A 236 -1.56 -15.17 10.32
C PRO A 236 -2.64 -14.09 10.14
N GLN A 237 -2.57 -13.36 9.03
CA GLN A 237 -3.57 -12.33 8.75
C GLN A 237 -4.96 -12.95 8.50
N PRO A 238 -6.03 -12.31 9.00
CA PRO A 238 -7.37 -12.67 8.61
C PRO A 238 -7.69 -12.21 7.17
N ASP A 239 -8.92 -12.46 6.72
CA ASP A 239 -9.43 -11.94 5.46
C ASP A 239 -9.41 -10.39 5.42
N LEU A 240 -9.48 -9.82 4.22
CA LEU A 240 -9.29 -8.38 4.01
C LEU A 240 -10.27 -7.54 4.82
N LEU A 241 -11.54 -7.96 4.89
CA LEU A 241 -12.58 -7.19 5.61
C LEU A 241 -12.30 -7.18 7.11
N ARG A 242 -11.86 -8.31 7.66
CA ARG A 242 -11.49 -8.42 9.06
C ARG A 242 -10.20 -7.65 9.38
N SER A 243 -9.20 -7.64 8.49
CA SER A 243 -8.01 -6.79 8.66
C SER A 243 -8.38 -5.31 8.71
N ILE A 244 -9.31 -4.88 7.84
CA ILE A 244 -9.82 -3.50 7.83
C ILE A 244 -10.56 -3.17 9.12
N ASP A 245 -11.46 -4.02 9.59
CA ASP A 245 -12.20 -3.79 10.85
C ASP A 245 -11.25 -3.72 12.06
N LEU A 246 -10.23 -4.58 12.11
CA LEU A 246 -9.20 -4.54 13.15
C LEU A 246 -8.42 -3.23 13.11
N LEU A 247 -7.96 -2.80 11.94
CA LEU A 247 -7.22 -1.56 11.80
C LEU A 247 -8.06 -0.33 12.18
N ILE A 248 -9.32 -0.28 11.77
CA ILE A 248 -10.23 0.81 12.15
C ILE A 248 -10.47 0.82 13.66
N ARG A 249 -10.60 -0.35 14.29
CA ARG A 249 -10.72 -0.47 15.75
C ARG A 249 -9.50 0.10 16.47
N GLU A 250 -8.30 -0.22 15.99
CA GLU A 250 -7.05 0.30 16.57
C GLU A 250 -6.87 1.80 16.31
N ILE A 251 -7.18 2.30 15.11
CA ILE A 251 -7.23 3.74 14.81
C ILE A 251 -8.23 4.45 15.74
N SER A 252 -9.42 3.88 15.94
CA SER A 252 -10.43 4.47 16.81
C SER A 252 -9.98 4.51 18.27
N ARG A 253 -9.30 3.46 18.74
CA ARG A 253 -8.73 3.39 20.09
C ARG A 253 -7.63 4.42 20.27
N GLU A 254 -6.64 4.45 19.39
CA GLU A 254 -5.42 5.23 19.58
C GLU A 254 -5.60 6.69 19.20
N PHE A 255 -6.35 6.98 18.15
CA PHE A 255 -6.52 8.33 17.64
C PHE A 255 -7.85 8.96 18.04
N LEU A 256 -8.98 8.28 17.92
CA LEU A 256 -10.27 8.94 18.20
C LEU A 256 -10.59 9.03 19.71
N ALA A 257 -10.24 8.02 20.50
CA ALA A 257 -10.58 7.98 21.93
C ALA A 257 -9.71 8.86 22.82
N THR A 258 -8.49 9.19 22.36
CA THR A 258 -7.49 9.94 23.13
C THR A 258 -7.36 11.40 22.69
N SER A 259 -8.19 11.83 21.74
CA SER A 259 -8.18 13.17 21.17
C SER A 259 -9.26 14.06 21.75
#